data_AF-A0A327KE91-F1
#
_entry.id   AF-A0A327KE91-F1
#
_cell.length_a   1.000
_cell.length_b   1.000
_cell.length_c   1.000
_cell.angle_alpha   90.00
_cell.angle_beta   90.00
_cell.angle_gamma   90.00
#
_symmetry.space_group_name_H-M   'P 1'
#
loop_
_entity.id
_entity.type
_entity.pdbx_description
1 polymer ?
#
loop_
_entity_poly.entity_id
_entity_poly.type
_entity_poly.pdbx_seq_one_letter_code
_entity_poly.pdbx_strand_id
1 'polypeptide(L)'
;MTETRLPIDAAAANGRAADLRVVMAVSAAHFVSHYYILALPPVFEMVRGSFAVSYTELGLALVVFNVACAAGQTPAGVLADRIGARRVLVAGLAL
;
A
#
# COMPACT_ATOMS: atom_id res chain seq x y z
N MET A 1 13.73 39.82 27.77
CA MET A 1 14.36 38.59 27.24
C MET A 1 13.34 37.91 26.35
N THR A 2 13.20 38.37 25.10
CA THR A 2 12.29 37.78 24.12
C THR A 2 13.13 36.82 23.30
N GLU A 3 13.06 35.52 23.61
CA GLU A 3 13.70 34.50 22.79
C GLU A 3 13.00 34.44 21.43
N THR A 4 13.59 35.09 20.42
CA THR A 4 13.29 34.84 19.02
C THR A 4 13.72 33.40 18.72
N ARG A 5 12.85 32.43 19.03
CA ARG A 5 13.01 31.05 18.56
C ARG A 5 12.99 31.08 17.03
N LEU A 6 14.17 30.85 16.47
CA LEU A 6 14.54 31.10 15.09
C LEU A 6 13.76 30.19 14.10
N PRO A 7 13.66 30.59 12.81
CA PRO A 7 13.01 29.86 11.71
C PRO A 7 13.36 28.36 11.54
N ILE A 8 14.37 27.85 12.24
CA ILE A 8 14.75 26.43 12.28
C ILE A 8 13.66 25.57 12.92
N ASP A 9 13.00 26.03 13.99
CA ASP A 9 11.93 25.29 14.66
C ASP A 9 10.72 25.10 13.73
N ALA A 10 10.40 26.14 12.96
CA ALA A 10 9.32 26.11 11.97
C ALA A 10 9.66 25.21 10.77
N ALA A 11 10.92 25.23 10.29
CA ALA A 11 11.37 24.34 9.21
C ALA A 11 11.37 22.86 9.64
N ALA A 12 11.81 22.57 10.86
CA ALA A 12 11.78 21.21 11.43
C ALA A 12 10.34 20.71 11.65
N ALA A 13 9.44 21.57 12.13
CA ALA A 13 8.01 21.25 12.25
C ALA A 13 7.37 20.95 10.89
N ASN A 14 7.70 21.72 9.84
CA ASN A 14 7.24 21.46 8.48
C ASN A 14 7.76 20.13 7.92
N GLY A 15 9.03 19.80 8.17
CA GLY A 15 9.60 18.49 7.81
C GLY A 15 8.85 17.34 8.48
N ARG A 16 8.62 17.43 9.80
CA ARG A 16 7.86 16.42 10.56
C ARG A 16 6.44 16.24 10.04
N ALA A 17 5.75 17.33 9.72
CA ALA A 17 4.39 17.29 9.18
C ALA A 17 4.35 16.64 7.78
N ALA A 18 5.35 16.91 6.94
CA ALA A 18 5.47 16.28 5.62
C ALA A 18 5.72 14.77 5.75
N ASP A 19 6.64 14.34 6.61
CA ASP A 19 6.93 12.92 6.87
C ASP A 19 5.70 12.18 7.37
N LEU A 20 4.98 12.77 8.35
CA LEU A 20 3.75 12.18 8.87
C LEU A 20 2.70 12.00 7.77
N ARG A 21 2.56 12.97 6.86
CA ARG A 21 1.62 12.87 5.73
C ARG A 21 1.99 11.73 4.79
N VAL A 22 3.28 11.51 4.53
CA VAL A 22 3.74 10.40 3.70
C VAL A 22 3.45 9.07 4.38
N VAL A 23 3.83 8.92 5.65
CA VAL A 23 3.57 7.71 6.43
C VAL A 23 2.08 7.39 6.45
N MET A 24 1.22 8.37 6.78
CA MET A 24 -0.22 8.17 6.83
C MET A 24 -0.80 7.75 5.47
N ALA A 25 -0.34 8.35 4.37
CA ALA A 25 -0.80 7.98 3.03
C ALA A 25 -0.40 6.54 2.66
N VAL A 26 0.85 6.15 2.94
CA VAL A 26 1.35 4.79 2.67
C VAL A 26 0.67 3.78 3.58
N SER A 27 0.51 4.09 4.87
CA SER A 27 -0.20 3.23 5.83
C SER A 27 -1.66 3.01 5.43
N ALA A 28 -2.35 4.05 4.95
CA ALA A 28 -3.73 3.92 4.47
C ALA A 28 -3.81 3.02 3.22
N ALA A 29 -2.93 3.25 2.23
CA ALA A 29 -2.89 2.40 1.04
C ALA A 29 -2.57 0.94 1.39
N HIS A 30 -1.59 0.72 2.28
CA HIS A 30 -1.20 -0.61 2.74
C HIS A 30 -2.32 -1.30 3.52
N PHE A 31 -3.04 -0.57 4.37
CA PHE A 31 -4.22 -1.07 5.07
C PHE A 31 -5.28 -1.57 4.10
N VAL A 32 -5.58 -0.82 3.02
CA VAL A 32 -6.55 -1.24 2.01
C VAL A 32 -6.13 -2.55 1.34
N SER A 33 -4.88 -2.68 0.91
CA SER A 33 -4.36 -3.93 0.32
C SER A 33 -4.47 -5.11 1.29
N HIS A 34 -4.10 -4.91 2.57
CA HIS A 34 -4.19 -5.97 3.57
C HIS A 34 -5.61 -6.34 3.94
N TYR A 35 -6.50 -5.35 4.03
CA TYR A 35 -7.91 -5.59 4.27
C TYR A 35 -8.50 -6.52 3.22
N TYR A 36 -8.21 -6.29 1.93
CA TYR A 36 -8.71 -7.14 0.86
C TYR A 36 -8.19 -8.59 0.95
N ILE A 37 -6.88 -8.78 1.14
CA ILE A 37 -6.35 -10.15 1.19
C ILE A 37 -6.80 -10.90 2.45
N LEU A 38 -7.03 -10.20 3.56
CA LEU A 38 -7.55 -10.79 4.81
C LEU A 38 -9.07 -10.97 4.78
N ALA A 39 -9.79 -10.29 3.89
CA ALA A 39 -11.22 -10.53 3.66
C ALA A 39 -11.47 -11.81 2.84
N LEU A 40 -10.44 -12.35 2.17
CA LEU A 40 -10.56 -13.55 1.34
C LEU A 40 -10.85 -14.86 2.12
N PRO A 41 -10.15 -15.21 3.21
CA PRO A 41 -10.41 -16.47 3.93
C PRO A 41 -11.86 -16.64 4.41
N PRO A 42 -12.55 -15.61 4.97
CA PRO A 42 -13.97 -15.70 5.30
C PRO A 42 -14.88 -16.01 4.10
N VAL A 43 -14.55 -15.52 2.90
CA VAL A 43 -15.37 -15.74 1.70
C VAL A 43 -14.97 -16.97 0.88
N PHE A 44 -13.82 -17.59 1.18
CA PHE A 44 -13.34 -18.78 0.46
C PHE A 44 -14.32 -19.94 0.48
N GLU A 45 -15.06 -20.13 1.57
CA GLU A 45 -16.12 -21.15 1.63
C GLU A 45 -17.18 -20.94 0.54
N MET A 46 -17.69 -19.72 0.44
CA MET A 46 -18.70 -19.34 -0.53
C MET A 46 -18.20 -19.45 -1.98
N VAL A 47 -16.96 -18.99 -2.23
CA VAL A 47 -16.30 -19.11 -3.54
C VAL A 47 -16.13 -20.58 -3.92
N ARG A 48 -15.65 -21.41 -2.98
CA ARG A 48 -15.48 -22.85 -3.18
C ARG A 48 -16.78 -23.51 -3.61
N GLY A 49 -17.86 -23.25 -2.87
CA GLY A 49 -19.18 -23.81 -3.16
C GLY A 49 -19.76 -23.34 -4.51
N SER A 50 -19.53 -22.08 -4.87
CA SER A 50 -20.09 -21.47 -6.10
C SER A 50 -19.35 -21.89 -7.37
N PHE A 51 -18.03 -22.06 -7.29
CA PHE A 51 -17.17 -22.38 -8.43
C PHE A 51 -16.71 -23.85 -8.47
N ALA A 52 -17.13 -24.67 -7.49
CA ALA A 52 -16.75 -26.09 -7.35
C ALA A 52 -15.23 -26.33 -7.37
N VAL A 53 -14.45 -25.38 -6.85
CA VAL A 53 -12.99 -25.46 -6.73
C VAL A 53 -12.58 -26.12 -5.40
N SER A 54 -11.30 -26.40 -5.22
CA SER A 54 -10.70 -26.87 -3.98
C SER A 54 -10.00 -25.74 -3.22
N TYR A 55 -9.72 -25.95 -1.92
CA TYR A 55 -8.88 -25.02 -1.16
C TYR A 55 -7.46 -24.91 -1.74
N THR A 56 -6.95 -25.97 -2.37
CA THR A 56 -5.64 -25.95 -3.05
C THR A 56 -5.63 -24.98 -4.22
N GLU A 57 -6.68 -24.96 -5.03
CA GLU A 57 -6.81 -24.02 -6.16
C GLU A 57 -6.94 -22.57 -5.68
N LEU A 58 -7.71 -22.34 -4.61
CA LEU A 58 -7.80 -21.02 -3.97
C LEU A 58 -6.45 -20.56 -3.41
N GLY A 59 -5.70 -21.47 -2.77
CA GLY A 59 -4.34 -21.21 -2.30
C GLY A 59 -3.38 -20.91 -3.45
N LEU A 60 -3.49 -21.63 -4.58
CA LEU A 60 -2.70 -21.38 -5.77
C LEU A 60 -2.99 -19.99 -6.36
N ALA A 61 -4.25 -19.55 -6.35
CA ALA A 61 -4.59 -18.19 -6.77
C ALA A 61 -3.90 -17.12 -5.90
N LEU A 62 -3.83 -17.33 -4.58
CA LEU A 62 -3.05 -16.46 -3.69
C LEU A 62 -1.55 -16.49 -4.00
N VAL A 63 -0.99 -17.65 -4.32
CA VAL A 63 0.43 -17.77 -4.72
C VAL A 63 0.68 -16.97 -5.99
N VAL A 64 -0.14 -17.16 -7.03
CA VAL A 64 -0.03 -16.42 -8.29
C VAL A 64 -0.12 -14.91 -8.05
N PHE A 65 -1.08 -14.47 -7.23
CA PHE A 65 -1.21 -13.07 -6.84
C PHE A 65 0.06 -12.53 -6.18
N ASN A 66 0.63 -13.24 -5.19
CA ASN A 66 1.85 -12.81 -4.51
C ASN A 66 3.07 -12.80 -5.43
N VAL A 67 3.19 -13.76 -6.34
CA VAL A 67 4.25 -13.77 -7.36
C VAL A 67 4.10 -12.58 -8.30
N ALA A 68 2.88 -12.24 -8.74
CA ALA A 68 2.62 -11.06 -9.55
C ALA A 68 2.97 -9.77 -8.80
N CYS A 69 2.63 -9.66 -7.51
CA CYS A 69 3.05 -8.54 -6.65
C CYS A 69 4.58 -8.45 -6.58
N ALA A 70 5.27 -9.56 -6.30
CA ALA A 70 6.72 -9.58 -6.22
C ALA A 70 7.38 -9.16 -7.55
N ALA A 71 6.86 -9.64 -8.68
CA ALA A 71 7.33 -9.25 -10.00
C ALA A 71 7.06 -7.76 -10.31
N GLY A 72 5.93 -7.22 -9.82
CA GLY A 72 5.54 -5.83 -10.01
C GLY A 72 6.26 -4.83 -9.08
N GLN A 73 6.80 -5.29 -7.95
CA GLN A 73 7.39 -4.42 -6.92
C GLN A 73 8.56 -3.58 -7.45
N THR A 74 9.53 -4.21 -8.12
CA THR A 74 10.72 -3.53 -8.66
C THR A 74 10.36 -2.56 -9.80
N PRO A 75 9.57 -2.94 -10.82
CA PRO A 75 9.08 -2.01 -11.83
C PRO A 75 8.33 -0.82 -11.24
N ALA A 76 7.45 -1.06 -10.25
CA ALA A 76 6.70 0.01 -9.59
C ALA A 76 7.63 0.97 -8.83
N GLY A 77 8.69 0.46 -8.19
CA GLY A 77 9.74 1.27 -7.57
C GLY A 77 10.46 2.16 -8.60
N VAL A 78 10.94 1.58 -9.69
CA VAL A 78 11.60 2.33 -10.78
C VAL A 78 10.66 3.37 -11.39
N LEU A 79 9.38 3.06 -11.54
CA LEU A 79 8.39 3.99 -12.03
C LEU A 79 8.16 5.14 -11.03
N ALA A 80 8.07 4.84 -9.73
CA ALA A 80 7.93 5.83 -8.68
C ALA A 80 9.12 6.80 -8.65
N ASP A 81 10.34 6.31 -8.88
CA ASP A 81 11.54 7.13 -8.98
C ASP A 81 11.51 8.06 -10.20
N ARG A 82 10.90 7.62 -11.31
CA ARG A 82 10.85 8.39 -12.57
C ARG A 82 9.74 9.45 -12.61
N ILE A 83 8.54 9.11 -12.16
CA ILE A 83 7.35 9.98 -12.32
C ILE A 83 6.77 10.49 -10.99
N GLY A 84 7.35 10.06 -9.87
CA GLY A 84 7.01 10.48 -8.51
C GLY A 84 6.10 9.49 -7.78
N ALA A 85 6.49 9.12 -6.55
CA ALA A 85 5.79 8.13 -5.72
C ALA A 85 4.29 8.41 -5.51
N ARG A 86 3.89 9.69 -5.35
CA ARG A 86 2.48 10.05 -5.17
C ARG A 86 1.61 9.64 -6.36
N ARG A 87 2.10 9.82 -7.59
CA ARG A 87 1.33 9.50 -8.80
C ARG A 87 1.16 7.99 -8.93
N VAL A 88 2.22 7.24 -8.68
CA VAL A 88 2.21 5.77 -8.70
C VAL A 88 1.30 5.21 -7.61
N LEU A 89 1.34 5.75 -6.40
CA LEU A 89 0.49 5.31 -5.28
C LEU A 89 -1.00 5.56 -5.56
N VAL A 90 -1.37 6.74 -6.07
CA VAL A 90 -2.76 7.04 -6.41
C VAL A 90 -3.26 6.19 -7.58
N ALA A 91 -2.43 6.01 -8.61
CA ALA A 91 -2.78 5.15 -9.75
C ALA A 91 -2.96 3.69 -9.32
N GLY A 92 -2.05 3.17 -8.48
CA GLY A 92 -2.13 1.81 -7.95
C GLY A 92 -3.33 1.56 -7.03
N LEU A 93 -3.81 2.59 -6.32
CA LEU A 93 -5.00 2.48 -5.48
C LEU A 93 -6.32 2.58 -6.28
N ALA A 94 -6.28 3.22 -7.45
CA ALA A 94 -7.45 3.43 -8.30
C ALA A 94 -7.73 2.26 -9.27
N LEU A 95 -6.74 1.39 -9.48
CA LEU A 95 -6.85 0.14 -10.26
C LEU A 95 -7.41 -0.99 -9.39
#